data_AF-A0A058ZXL2-F1
#
_entry.id   AF-A0A058ZXL2-F1
#
_cell.length_a   1.000
_cell.length_b   1.000
_cell.length_c   1.000
_cell.angle_alpha   90.00
_cell.angle_beta   90.00
_cell.angle_gamma   90.00
#
_symmetry.space_group_name_H-M   'P 1'
#
loop_
_entity.id
_entity.type
_entity.pdbx_description
1 polymer ?
#
loop_
_entity_poly.entity_id
_entity_poly.type
_entity_poly.pdbx_seq_one_letter_code
_entity_poly.pdbx_strand_id
1 'polypeptide(L)'
;MFADLKEKWDAIEDKSTVFLYGGGAIVAVWLSSIVVEAINSVPLLPKVMELVGLGYTGWFVYRYLLFKSSRKELASDIEALKKKIAGSI
;
A
#
# COMPACT_ATOMS: atom_id res chain seq x y z
N MET A 1 -8.81 -31.02 -2.02
CA MET A 1 -8.45 -29.77 -1.33
C MET A 1 -6.97 -29.71 -0.93
N PHE A 2 -6.47 -30.61 -0.06
CA PHE A 2 -5.03 -30.64 0.27
C PHE A 2 -4.16 -31.15 -0.89
N ALA A 3 -4.65 -32.12 -1.67
CA ALA A 3 -3.96 -32.62 -2.86
C ALA A 3 -3.76 -31.51 -3.91
N ASP A 4 -4.78 -30.69 -4.16
CA ASP A 4 -4.72 -29.58 -5.12
C ASP A 4 -3.73 -28.49 -4.71
N LEU A 5 -3.61 -28.22 -3.40
CA LEU A 5 -2.63 -27.27 -2.86
C LEU A 5 -1.20 -27.80 -2.99
N LYS A 6 -1.02 -29.10 -2.77
CA LYS A 6 0.28 -29.76 -2.95
C LYS A 6 0.70 -29.78 -4.42
N GLU A 7 -0.23 -30.09 -5.32
CA GLU A 7 -0.01 -30.03 -6.76
C GLU A 7 0.39 -28.62 -7.21
N LYS A 8 -0.31 -27.59 -6.73
CA LYS A 8 0.05 -26.18 -7.01
C LYS A 8 1.40 -25.78 -6.42
N TRP A 9 1.77 -26.30 -5.25
CA TRP A 9 3.07 -26.04 -4.63
C TRP A 9 4.21 -26.70 -5.41
N ASP A 10 4.01 -27.91 -5.90
CA ASP A 10 5.00 -28.63 -6.70
C ASP A 10 5.09 -28.13 -8.15
N ALA A 11 4.01 -27.50 -8.66
CA ALA A 11 4.00 -26.81 -9.96
C ALA A 11 4.68 -25.42 -9.95
N ILE A 12 5.04 -24.88 -8.77
CA ILE A 12 5.85 -23.65 -8.69
C ILE A 12 7.30 -24.03 -9.04
N GLU A 13 7.75 -23.64 -10.24
CA GLU A 13 9.12 -23.91 -10.71
C GLU A 13 10.18 -23.24 -9.82
N ASP A 14 9.90 -22.03 -9.33
CA ASP A 14 10.85 -21.23 -8.54
C ASP A 14 10.40 -21.04 -7.09
N LYS A 15 10.44 -22.14 -6.33
CA LYS A 15 10.17 -22.12 -4.87
C LYS A 15 11.08 -21.12 -4.15
N SER A 16 12.32 -20.97 -4.59
CA SER A 16 13.32 -19.99 -4.11
C SER A 16 12.81 -18.55 -4.19
N THR A 17 12.18 -18.18 -5.30
CA THR A 17 11.60 -16.85 -5.54
C THR A 17 10.43 -16.58 -4.60
N VAL A 18 9.57 -17.58 -4.37
CA VAL A 18 8.49 -17.47 -3.37
C VAL A 18 9.05 -17.33 -1.95
N PHE A 19 10.10 -18.06 -1.61
CA PHE A 19 10.78 -17.89 -0.32
C PHE A 19 11.44 -16.52 -0.20
N LEU A 20 12.01 -15.99 -1.27
CA LEU A 20 12.65 -14.67 -1.29
C LEU A 20 11.63 -13.55 -1.14
N TYR A 21 10.57 -13.53 -1.95
CA TYR A 21 9.51 -12.53 -1.84
C TYR A 21 8.69 -12.70 -0.55
N GLY A 22 8.37 -13.94 -0.18
CA GLY A 22 7.66 -14.24 1.07
C GLY A 22 8.47 -13.86 2.30
N GLY A 23 9.75 -14.23 2.34
CA GLY A 23 10.68 -13.84 3.40
C GLY A 23 10.90 -12.32 3.43
N GLY A 24 11.08 -11.69 2.27
CA GLY A 24 11.19 -10.24 2.14
C GLY A 24 9.96 -9.49 2.65
N ALA A 25 8.75 -9.98 2.35
CA ALA A 25 7.51 -9.42 2.86
C ALA A 25 7.42 -9.52 4.40
N ILE A 26 7.82 -10.66 4.98
CA ILE A 26 7.87 -10.84 6.45
C ILE A 26 8.85 -9.84 7.08
N VAL A 27 10.05 -9.71 6.52
CA VAL A 27 11.05 -8.74 7.01
C VAL A 27 10.54 -7.31 6.89
N ALA A 28 9.88 -6.95 5.78
CA ALA A 28 9.30 -5.63 5.60
C ALA A 28 8.22 -5.32 6.65
N VAL A 29 7.35 -6.29 6.96
CA VAL A 29 6.33 -6.14 8.03
C VAL A 29 6.99 -5.99 9.39
N TRP A 30 8.02 -6.80 9.69
CA TRP A 30 8.76 -6.70 10.95
C TRP A 30 9.44 -5.34 11.11
N LEU A 31 10.15 -4.86 10.09
CA LEU A 31 10.77 -3.53 10.08
C LEU A 31 9.73 -2.41 10.23
N SER A 32 8.60 -2.51 9.52
CA SER A 32 7.52 -1.53 9.63
C SER A 32 6.96 -1.48 11.05
N SER A 33 6.86 -2.63 11.72
CA SER A 33 6.40 -2.71 13.11
C SER A 33 7.33 -1.95 14.07
N ILE A 34 8.65 -2.12 13.93
CA ILE A 34 9.65 -1.38 14.72
C ILE A 34 9.53 0.13 14.52
N VAL A 35 9.35 0.58 13.26
CA VAL A 35 9.19 2.00 12.96
C VAL A 35 7.93 2.56 13.63
N VAL A 36 6.82 1.83 13.55
CA VAL A 36 5.56 2.22 14.21
C VAL A 36 5.72 2.27 15.73
N GLU A 37 6.41 1.31 16.33
CA GLU A 37 6.72 1.30 17.77
C GLU A 37 7.58 2.51 18.18
N ALA A 38 8.59 2.87 17.38
CA ALA A 38 9.41 4.05 17.62
C ALA A 38 8.59 5.35 17.54
N ILE A 39 7.68 5.46 16.56
CA ILE A 39 6.77 6.60 16.44
C ILE A 39 5.84 6.68 17.65
N ASN A 40 5.26 5.56 18.07
CA ASN A 40 4.36 5.48 19.21
C ASN A 40 5.06 5.75 20.55
N SER A 41 6.38 5.54 20.62
CA SER A 41 7.19 5.85 21.80
C SER A 41 7.38 7.35 22.01
N VAL A 42 7.12 8.19 20.99
CA VAL A 42 7.15 9.65 21.11
C VAL A 42 5.73 10.15 21.43
N PRO A 43 5.45 10.66 22.64
CA PRO A 43 4.08 10.86 23.14
C PRO A 43 3.15 11.75 22.29
N LEU A 44 3.70 12.70 21.54
CA LEU A 44 2.93 13.65 20.73
C LEU A 44 2.91 13.31 19.23
N LEU A 45 3.85 12.48 18.77
CA LEU A 45 4.03 12.23 17.34
C LEU A 45 2.83 11.51 16.70
N PRO A 46 2.21 10.49 17.33
CA PRO A 46 1.01 9.86 16.78
C PRO A 46 -0.13 10.85 16.56
N LYS A 47 -0.38 11.73 17.54
CA LYS A 47 -1.44 12.76 17.46
C LYS A 47 -1.16 13.79 16.37
N VAL A 48 0.10 14.19 16.21
CA VAL A 48 0.51 15.11 15.13
C VAL A 48 0.31 14.45 13.77
N MET A 49 0.72 13.18 13.61
CA MET A 49 0.51 12.44 12.37
C MET A 49 -0.97 12.26 12.05
N GLU A 50 -1.80 12.00 13.06
CA GLU A 50 -3.26 11.92 12.92
C GLU A 50 -3.84 13.27 12.43
N LEU A 51 -3.47 14.38 13.06
CA LEU A 51 -3.91 15.72 12.64
C LEU A 51 -3.45 16.07 11.22
N VAL A 52 -2.21 15.71 10.87
CA VAL A 52 -1.68 15.88 9.51
C VAL A 52 -2.50 15.04 8.53
N GLY A 53 -2.80 13.78 8.85
CA GLY A 53 -3.63 12.89 8.02
C GLY A 53 -5.06 13.41 7.82
N LEU A 54 -5.68 13.92 8.88
CA LEU A 54 -6.99 14.57 8.81
C LEU A 54 -6.93 15.85 7.98
N GLY A 55 -5.88 16.66 8.13
CA GLY A 55 -5.64 17.86 7.32
C GLY A 55 -5.51 17.55 5.83
N TYR A 56 -4.69 16.55 5.47
CA TYR A 56 -4.54 16.11 4.08
C TYR A 56 -5.84 15.53 3.52
N THR A 57 -6.59 14.76 4.31
CA THR A 57 -7.87 14.21 3.90
C THR A 57 -8.88 15.32 3.65
N GLY A 58 -8.99 16.29 4.55
CA GLY A 58 -9.85 17.48 4.38
C GLY A 58 -9.47 18.29 3.15
N TRP A 59 -8.18 18.57 2.96
CA TRP A 59 -7.67 19.25 1.77
C TRP A 59 -7.96 18.47 0.49
N PHE A 60 -7.77 17.15 0.48
CA PHE A 60 -8.02 16.30 -0.68
C PHE A 60 -9.50 16.30 -1.06
N VAL A 61 -10.40 16.15 -0.08
CA VAL A 61 -11.84 16.22 -0.29
C VAL A 61 -12.22 17.58 -0.90
N TYR A 62 -11.71 18.67 -0.33
CA TYR A 62 -11.95 20.02 -0.83
C TYR A 62 -11.45 20.22 -2.26
N ARG A 63 -10.20 19.81 -2.53
CA ARG A 63 -9.52 20.03 -3.81
C ARG A 63 -10.06 19.17 -4.94
N TYR A 64 -10.44 17.91 -4.66
CA TYR A 64 -10.73 16.93 -5.70
C TYR A 64 -12.16 16.42 -5.72
N LEU A 65 -12.88 16.40 -4.58
CA LEU A 65 -14.19 15.75 -4.51
C LEU A 65 -15.37 16.72 -4.56
N LEU A 66 -15.23 17.95 -4.04
CA LEU A 66 -16.34 18.92 -4.01
C LEU A 66 -16.73 19.40 -5.42
N PHE A 67 -15.74 19.75 -6.25
CA PHE A 67 -15.99 20.33 -7.56
C PHE A 67 -16.03 19.28 -8.67
N LYS A 68 -16.98 19.43 -9.60
CA LYS A 68 -17.15 18.49 -10.72
C LYS A 68 -15.93 18.48 -11.67
N SER A 69 -15.31 19.63 -11.91
CA SER A 69 -14.09 19.74 -12.70
C SER A 69 -12.93 18.96 -12.07
N SER A 70 -12.72 19.13 -10.78
CA SER A 70 -11.65 18.47 -10.03
C SER A 70 -11.85 16.96 -9.88
N ARG A 71 -13.10 16.49 -9.82
CA ARG A 71 -13.40 15.05 -9.87
C ARG A 71 -13.03 14.42 -11.22
N LYS A 72 -13.24 15.14 -12.32
CA LYS A 72 -12.85 14.67 -13.66
C LYS A 72 -11.32 14.64 -13.81
N GLU A 73 -10.63 15.65 -13.29
CA GLU A 73 -9.16 15.70 -13.21
C GLU A 73 -8.64 14.49 -12.42
N LEU A 74 -9.16 14.25 -11.22
CA LEU A 74 -8.77 13.11 -10.39
C LEU A 74 -9.00 11.76 -11.10
N ALA A 75 -10.12 11.57 -11.78
CA ALA A 75 -10.40 10.36 -12.54
C ALA A 75 -9.37 10.14 -13.66
N SER A 76 -9.05 11.20 -14.41
CA SER A 76 -8.02 11.16 -15.46
C SER A 76 -6.63 10.85 -14.89
N ASP A 77 -6.29 11.43 -13.74
CA ASP A 77 -5.01 11.16 -13.07
C ASP A 77 -4.91 9.72 -12.59
N ILE A 78 -5.99 9.17 -12.02
CA ILE A 78 -6.07 7.76 -11.62
C ILE A 78 -5.92 6.85 -12.85
N GLU A 79 -6.57 7.15 -13.96
CA GLU A 79 -6.43 6.39 -15.20
C GLU A 79 -4.99 6.44 -15.74
N ALA A 80 -4.34 7.60 -15.71
CA ALA A 80 -2.95 7.76 -16.11
C ALA A 80 -2.00 6.97 -15.19
N LEU A 81 -2.22 7.01 -13.87
CA LEU A 81 -1.44 6.24 -12.88
C LEU A 81 -1.63 4.74 -13.07
N LYS A 82 -2.88 4.28 -13.26
CA LYS A 82 -3.17 2.88 -13.57
C LYS A 82 -2.45 2.44 -14.84
N LYS A 83 -2.46 3.26 -15.89
CA LYS A 83 -1.76 2.96 -17.14
C LYS A 83 -0.24 2.91 -16.95
N LYS A 84 0.34 3.75 -16.10
CA LYS A 84 1.78 3.70 -15.80
C LYS A 84 2.19 2.45 -15.03
N ILE A 85 1.37 2.01 -14.09
CA ILE A 85 1.69 0.84 -13.24
C ILE A 85 1.38 -0.46 -13.99
N ALA A 86 0.19 -0.56 -14.60
CA ALA A 86 -0.27 -1.77 -15.28
C ALA A 86 0.15 -1.87 -16.75
N GLY A 87 0.52 -0.76 -17.39
CA GLY A 87 1.06 -0.73 -18.76
C GLY A 87 2.59 -0.73 -18.83
N SER A 88 3.28 -0.79 -17.68
CA SER A 88 4.74 -0.98 -17.58
C SER A 88 5.11 -2.43 -17.19
N ILE A 89 4.13 -3.35 -17.20
CA ILE A 89 4.31 -4.79 -17.00
C ILE A 89 3.88 -5.48 -18.29
#